data_AF-A0A9N9JYD7-F1
#
_entry.id   AF-A0A9N9JYD7-F1
#
_cell.length_a   1.000
_cell.length_b   1.000
_cell.length_c   1.000
_cell.angle_alpha   90.00
_cell.angle_beta   90.00
_cell.angle_gamma   90.00
#
_symmetry.space_group_name_H-M   'P 1'
#
loop_
_entity.id
_entity.type
_entity.pdbx_description
1 polymer ?
#
loop_
_entity_poly.entity_id
_entity_poly.type
_entity_poly.pdbx_seq_one_letter_code
_entity_poly.pdbx_strand_id
1 'polypeptide(L)'
;HDAESEKIRFVFPTAIAPRYGSSGYSPANYGKKLIPDEVSYSGMTVYYLDLNITCRMTSIIQNIESPSHHISTELNIDGNPNVSKITLAEQITYLEKDFILVVKSLDLDKPRAFIEYDPKTETNCVMLTLVPKFAINEIMSELIFVIDR
;
A
#
# COMPACT_ATOMS: atom_id res chain seq x y z
N HIS A 1 -8.03 -0.86 10.82
CA HIS A 1 -6.86 -1.54 11.39
C HIS A 1 -7.24 -3.00 11.42
N ASP A 2 -6.64 -3.83 10.54
CA ASP A 2 -6.89 -5.28 10.59
C ASP A 2 -6.46 -5.80 11.96
N ALA A 3 -7.21 -6.75 12.52
CA ALA A 3 -6.99 -7.29 13.86
C ALA A 3 -5.67 -8.10 14.00
N GLU A 4 -4.90 -8.25 12.92
CA GLU A 4 -3.53 -8.78 12.98
C GLU A 4 -2.55 -7.67 13.36
N SER A 5 -2.10 -7.69 14.61
CA SER A 5 -1.34 -6.62 15.29
C SER A 5 0.04 -6.27 14.71
N GLU A 6 0.51 -6.95 13.67
CA GLU A 6 1.89 -6.85 13.19
C GLU A 6 2.04 -6.87 11.66
N LYS A 7 1.00 -6.51 10.91
CA LYS A 7 1.08 -6.45 9.44
C LYS A 7 0.74 -5.07 8.88
N ILE A 8 1.51 -4.64 7.88
CA ILE A 8 1.20 -3.48 7.04
C ILE A 8 0.86 -3.99 5.64
N ARG A 9 -0.27 -3.52 5.10
CA ARG A 9 -0.70 -3.80 3.73
C ARG A 9 -0.48 -2.55 2.88
N PHE A 10 0.29 -2.71 1.81
CA PHE A 10 0.45 -1.72 0.74
C PHE A 10 -0.29 -2.21 -0.50
N VAL A 11 -0.96 -1.28 -1.20
CA VAL A 11 -1.71 -1.57 -2.43
C VAL A 11 -1.27 -0.58 -3.50
N PHE A 12 -0.78 -1.11 -4.61
CA PHE A 12 -0.46 -0.36 -5.82
C PHE A 12 -1.56 -0.62 -6.87
N PRO A 13 -2.46 0.35 -7.10
CA PRO A 13 -3.64 0.14 -7.93
C PRO A 13 -3.31 0.15 -9.42
N THR A 14 -4.02 -0.67 -10.21
CA THR A 14 -3.87 -0.71 -11.68
C THR A 14 -4.65 0.38 -12.40
N ALA A 15 -5.70 0.91 -11.76
CA ALA A 15 -6.49 2.02 -12.28
C ALA A 15 -6.43 3.20 -11.31
N ILE A 16 -5.94 4.34 -11.81
CA ILE A 16 -6.05 5.61 -11.10
C ILE A 16 -7.23 6.36 -11.73
N ALA A 17 -8.34 6.45 -11.02
CA ALA A 17 -9.45 7.28 -11.46
C ALA A 17 -8.97 8.74 -11.61
N PRO A 18 -9.37 9.46 -12.67
CA PRO A 18 -9.01 10.87 -12.82
C PRO A 18 -9.43 11.64 -11.57
N ARG A 19 -8.45 12.18 -10.83
CA ARG A 19 -8.76 13.13 -9.75
C ARG A 19 -9.17 14.42 -10.42
N TYR A 20 -10.46 14.72 -10.32
CA TYR A 20 -11.16 15.84 -10.94
C TYR A 20 -11.39 15.62 -12.44
N GLY A 21 -12.66 15.59 -12.85
CA GLY A 21 -13.01 15.65 -14.26
C GLY A 21 -12.28 16.82 -14.90
N SER A 22 -11.60 16.57 -16.01
CA SER A 22 -10.90 17.62 -16.75
C SER A 22 -11.85 18.79 -16.96
N SER A 23 -11.37 20.00 -16.67
CA SER A 23 -12.13 21.27 -16.73
C SER A 23 -12.63 21.64 -18.13
N GLY A 24 -12.56 20.72 -19.10
CA GLY A 24 -13.14 20.84 -20.45
C GLY A 24 -14.40 20.02 -20.71
N TYR A 25 -14.88 19.20 -19.77
CA TYR A 25 -16.08 18.38 -19.99
C TYR A 25 -17.34 19.08 -19.48
N SER A 26 -18.34 19.16 -20.37
CA SER A 26 -19.71 19.60 -20.06
C SER A 26 -20.29 18.89 -18.82
N PRO A 27 -21.24 19.52 -18.10
CA PRO A 27 -21.72 19.03 -16.82
C PRO A 27 -22.13 17.56 -16.90
N ALA A 28 -21.75 16.82 -15.85
CA ALA A 28 -21.94 15.38 -15.72
C ALA A 28 -23.28 14.91 -16.27
N ASN A 29 -23.23 14.17 -17.39
CA ASN A 29 -24.37 13.42 -17.87
C ASN A 29 -24.72 12.34 -16.83
N TYR A 30 -25.84 12.54 -16.17
CA TYR A 30 -26.65 11.58 -15.42
C TYR A 30 -26.24 10.11 -15.62
N GLY A 31 -25.53 9.54 -14.65
CA GLY A 31 -25.47 8.09 -14.45
C GLY A 31 -24.74 7.25 -15.50
N LYS A 32 -23.94 7.83 -16.40
CA LYS A 32 -23.14 7.02 -17.33
C LYS A 32 -21.85 6.52 -16.66
N LYS A 33 -21.73 5.20 -16.61
CA LYS A 33 -20.53 4.42 -16.21
C LYS A 33 -19.29 5.05 -16.83
N LEU A 34 -18.24 5.25 -16.03
CA LEU A 34 -16.94 5.71 -16.51
C LEU A 34 -16.56 4.85 -17.74
N ILE A 35 -16.46 5.49 -18.90
CA ILE A 35 -15.96 4.84 -20.11
C ILE A 35 -14.45 4.74 -19.86
N PRO A 36 -13.86 3.53 -19.78
CA PRO A 36 -12.41 3.41 -19.74
C PRO A 36 -11.86 4.17 -20.94
N ASP A 37 -10.83 5.00 -20.75
CA ASP A 37 -10.12 5.60 -21.89
C ASP A 37 -9.82 4.48 -22.89
N GLU A 38 -10.10 4.69 -24.18
CA GLU A 38 -9.71 3.76 -25.25
C GLU A 38 -8.19 3.76 -25.38
N VAL A 39 -7.52 3.09 -24.45
CA VAL A 39 -6.08 2.86 -24.51
C VAL A 39 -5.86 1.80 -25.57
N SER A 40 -5.36 2.21 -26.75
CA SER A 40 -4.95 1.26 -27.78
C SER A 40 -3.62 0.63 -27.38
N TYR A 41 -3.62 -0.65 -27.03
CA TYR A 41 -2.40 -1.40 -26.77
C TYR A 41 -1.77 -1.84 -28.10
N SER A 42 -0.45 -1.69 -28.22
CA SER A 42 0.32 -2.28 -29.32
C SER A 42 0.16 -3.80 -29.31
N GLY A 43 -0.14 -4.41 -30.45
CA GLY A 43 -0.22 -5.88 -30.59
C GLY A 43 1.13 -6.60 -30.51
N MET A 44 2.23 -5.85 -30.35
CA MET A 44 3.59 -6.37 -30.21
C MET A 44 4.18 -5.85 -28.90
N THR A 45 4.43 -6.74 -27.94
CA THR A 45 5.07 -6.45 -26.65
C THR A 45 6.52 -6.93 -26.66
N VAL A 46 7.47 -5.99 -26.77
CA VAL A 46 8.92 -6.24 -26.63
C VAL A 46 9.46 -5.58 -25.36
N TYR A 47 8.71 -5.70 -24.27
CA TYR A 47 9.07 -5.14 -22.97
C TYR A 47 8.50 -6.01 -21.85
N TYR A 48 9.11 -5.91 -20.67
CA TYR A 48 8.61 -6.50 -19.43
C TYR A 48 8.38 -5.39 -18.42
N LEU A 49 7.42 -5.61 -17.53
CA LEU A 49 7.20 -4.78 -16.37
C LEU A 49 8.23 -5.15 -15.30
N ASP A 50 9.01 -4.16 -14.87
CA ASP A 50 9.90 -4.30 -13.72
C ASP A 50 9.34 -3.50 -12.53
N LEU A 51 9.31 -4.13 -11.36
CA LEU A 51 8.80 -3.55 -10.12
C LEU A 51 9.84 -3.79 -9.03
N ASN A 52 10.55 -2.74 -8.63
CA ASN A 52 11.54 -2.78 -7.57
C ASN A 52 11.04 -2.00 -6.36
N ILE A 53 10.85 -2.70 -5.25
CA ILE A 53 10.36 -2.11 -4.00
C ILE A 53 11.45 -2.25 -2.96
N THR A 54 11.82 -1.15 -2.31
CA THR A 54 12.65 -1.18 -1.10
C THR A 54 11.78 -0.87 0.10
N CYS A 55 11.60 -1.86 0.97
CA CYS A 55 10.90 -1.68 2.23
C CYS A 55 11.89 -1.29 3.32
N ARG A 56 11.60 -0.21 4.06
CA ARG A 56 12.35 0.22 5.24
C ARG A 56 11.40 0.39 6.41
N MET A 57 11.68 -0.28 7.52
CA MET A 57 10.89 -0.25 8.74
C MET A 57 11.69 0.32 9.92
N THR A 58 11.01 0.67 11.02
CA THR A 58 11.67 1.03 12.28
C THR A 58 12.14 -0.19 13.08
N SER A 59 11.56 -1.36 12.77
CA SER A 59 11.76 -2.62 13.48
C SER A 59 12.06 -3.74 12.47
N ILE A 60 12.51 -4.89 12.99
CA ILE A 60 12.89 -6.04 12.19
C ILE A 60 11.72 -6.48 11.30
N ILE A 61 12.00 -6.72 10.03
CA ILE A 61 11.06 -7.32 9.09
C ILE A 61 11.07 -8.84 9.32
N GLN A 62 9.93 -9.41 9.67
CA GLN A 62 9.79 -10.85 9.92
C GLN A 62 9.42 -11.62 8.65
N ASN A 63 8.52 -11.05 7.84
CA ASN A 63 8.00 -11.70 6.64
C ASN A 63 7.53 -10.66 5.63
N ILE A 64 7.62 -11.00 4.35
CA ILE A 64 7.03 -10.23 3.26
C ILE A 64 6.32 -11.19 2.33
N GLU A 65 5.05 -10.92 2.05
CA GLU A 65 4.24 -11.73 1.16
C GLU A 65 3.39 -10.85 0.23
N SER A 66 2.99 -11.42 -0.90
CA SER A 66 2.03 -10.79 -1.81
C SER A 66 0.92 -11.79 -2.11
N PRO A 67 -0.33 -11.52 -1.69
CA PRO A 67 -1.47 -12.35 -2.07
C PRO A 67 -1.93 -12.14 -3.53
N SER A 68 -1.33 -11.17 -4.22
CA SER A 68 -1.76 -10.73 -5.55
C SER A 68 -0.91 -11.32 -6.68
N HIS A 69 0.42 -11.24 -6.56
CA HIS A 69 1.41 -11.61 -7.57
C HIS A 69 2.58 -12.34 -6.92
N HIS A 70 3.28 -13.20 -7.65
CA HIS A 70 4.48 -13.86 -7.14
C HIS A 70 5.65 -12.88 -7.09
N ILE A 71 6.34 -12.86 -5.95
CA ILE A 71 7.45 -11.94 -5.66
C ILE A 71 8.71 -12.71 -5.27
N SER A 72 9.87 -12.09 -5.53
CA SER A 72 11.15 -12.47 -4.93
C SER A 72 11.50 -11.46 -3.85
N THR A 73 12.02 -11.94 -2.72
CA THR A 73 12.32 -11.11 -1.55
C THR A 73 13.76 -11.33 -1.11
N GLU A 74 14.50 -10.25 -0.99
CA GLU A 74 15.84 -10.22 -0.39
C GLU A 74 15.73 -9.49 0.95
N LEU A 75 15.84 -10.26 2.05
CA LEU A 75 15.77 -9.73 3.41
C LEU A 75 17.17 -9.33 3.91
N ASN A 76 17.20 -8.45 4.91
CA ASN A 76 18.43 -8.05 5.61
C ASN A 76 19.49 -7.41 4.69
N ILE A 77 19.07 -6.50 3.81
CA ILE A 77 19.96 -5.82 2.86
C ILE A 77 21.10 -5.12 3.60
N ASP A 78 22.33 -5.34 3.15
CA ASP A 78 23.56 -4.82 3.78
C ASP A 78 23.68 -5.19 5.27
N GLY A 79 23.10 -6.32 5.68
CA GLY A 79 23.06 -6.79 7.06
C GLY A 79 22.04 -6.05 7.93
N ASN A 80 21.21 -5.16 7.37
CA ASN A 80 20.21 -4.41 8.11
C ASN A 80 18.84 -5.13 8.10
N PRO A 81 18.40 -5.70 9.24
CA PRO A 81 17.17 -6.49 9.31
C PRO A 81 15.87 -5.67 9.16
N ASN A 82 15.98 -4.36 9.07
CA ASN A 82 14.86 -3.45 8.88
C ASN A 82 14.68 -3.07 7.40
N VAL A 83 15.56 -3.55 6.51
CA VAL A 83 15.57 -3.22 5.08
C VAL A 83 15.43 -4.48 4.25
N SER A 84 14.56 -4.45 3.26
CA SER A 84 14.34 -5.55 2.33
C SER A 84 14.08 -5.05 0.93
N LYS A 85 14.49 -5.81 -0.07
CA LYS A 85 14.15 -5.58 -1.48
C LYS A 85 13.15 -6.62 -1.95
N ILE A 86 12.20 -6.18 -2.76
CA ILE A 86 11.16 -7.01 -3.34
C ILE A 86 11.11 -6.73 -4.83
N THR A 87 11.10 -7.80 -5.62
CA THR A 87 10.89 -7.74 -7.07
C THR A 87 9.76 -8.66 -7.49
N LEU A 88 9.20 -8.44 -8.68
CA LEU A 88 8.33 -9.43 -9.30
C LEU A 88 9.14 -10.68 -9.67
N ALA A 89 8.61 -11.86 -9.34
CA ALA A 89 9.20 -13.12 -9.75
C ALA A 89 8.72 -13.57 -11.15
N GLU A 90 7.63 -12.97 -11.64
CA GLU A 90 7.02 -13.27 -12.92
C GLU A 90 7.49 -12.30 -14.02
N GLN A 91 7.63 -12.80 -15.24
CA GLN A 91 7.87 -11.98 -16.41
C GLN A 91 6.54 -11.57 -17.04
N ILE A 92 5.91 -10.56 -16.46
CA ILE A 92 4.66 -9.96 -16.95
C ILE A 92 4.93 -8.65 -17.69
N THR A 93 4.01 -8.22 -18.55
CA THR A 93 4.12 -6.96 -19.30
C THR A 93 3.22 -5.86 -18.72
N TYR A 94 2.26 -6.22 -17.88
CA TYR A 94 1.36 -5.32 -17.14
C TYR A 94 0.78 -6.03 -15.91
N LEU A 95 0.26 -5.26 -14.96
CA LEU A 95 -0.49 -5.79 -13.81
C LEU A 95 -1.97 -5.95 -14.20
N GLU A 96 -2.50 -7.18 -14.15
CA GLU A 96 -3.92 -7.46 -14.43
C GLU A 96 -4.85 -6.99 -13.30
N LYS A 97 -4.32 -6.92 -12.09
CA LYS A 97 -5.02 -6.56 -10.85
C LYS A 97 -4.08 -5.78 -9.94
N ASP A 98 -4.62 -5.13 -8.92
CA ASP A 98 -3.82 -4.37 -7.96
C ASP A 98 -2.70 -5.23 -7.36
N PHE A 99 -1.50 -4.66 -7.28
CA PHE A 99 -0.40 -5.30 -6.57
C PHE A 99 -0.53 -5.02 -5.08
N ILE A 100 -0.63 -6.09 -4.30
CA ILE A 100 -0.79 -6.07 -2.85
C ILE A 100 0.47 -6.64 -2.22
N LEU A 101 1.11 -5.87 -1.35
CA LEU A 101 2.24 -6.29 -0.53
C LEU A 101 1.84 -6.27 0.94
N VAL A 102 2.11 -7.36 1.65
CA VAL A 102 1.89 -7.47 3.09
C VAL A 102 3.24 -7.68 3.76
N VAL A 103 3.61 -6.74 4.63
CA VAL A 103 4.87 -6.78 5.37
C VAL A 103 4.56 -7.01 6.84
N LYS A 104 5.14 -8.06 7.41
CA LYS A 104 5.09 -8.34 8.84
C LYS A 104 6.35 -7.78 9.51
N SER A 105 6.19 -6.97 10.54
CA SER A 105 7.30 -6.39 11.30
C SER A 105 6.96 -6.32 12.79
N LEU A 106 7.98 -6.38 13.63
CA LEU A 106 7.81 -6.27 15.08
C LEU A 106 7.34 -4.87 15.49
N ASP A 107 6.66 -4.78 16.64
CA ASP A 107 6.41 -3.52 17.34
C ASP A 107 5.66 -2.46 16.51
N LEU A 108 4.84 -2.87 15.53
CA LEU A 108 4.00 -1.97 14.72
C LEU A 108 2.97 -1.17 15.55
N ASP A 109 2.63 -1.68 16.73
CA ASP A 109 1.75 -1.03 17.70
C ASP A 109 2.50 -0.10 18.69
N LYS A 110 3.81 0.07 18.54
CA LYS A 110 4.60 1.01 19.36
C LYS A 110 4.62 2.40 18.72
N PRO A 111 4.59 3.48 19.54
CA PRO A 111 4.85 4.83 19.06
C PRO A 111 6.18 4.91 18.32
N ARG A 112 6.22 5.67 17.23
CA ARG A 112 7.40 5.79 16.36
C ARG A 112 7.46 7.15 15.69
N ALA A 113 8.67 7.58 15.35
CA ALA A 113 8.91 8.78 14.55
C ALA A 113 9.81 8.45 13.36
N PHE A 114 9.46 8.97 12.18
CA PHE A 114 10.33 8.99 11.01
C PHE A 114 10.81 10.43 10.82
N ILE A 115 12.11 10.58 10.55
CA ILE A 115 12.74 11.87 10.28
C ILE A 115 13.38 11.78 8.90
N GLU A 116 13.00 12.68 8.00
CA GLU A 116 13.63 12.84 6.70
C GLU A 116 14.24 14.24 6.62
N TYR A 117 15.50 14.30 6.20
CA TYR A 117 16.22 15.55 6.00
C TYR A 117 16.19 15.94 4.52
N ASP A 118 15.73 17.16 4.22
CA ASP A 118 15.83 17.74 2.88
C ASP A 118 17.07 18.63 2.78
N PRO A 119 18.14 18.18 2.07
CA PRO A 119 19.36 18.96 1.93
C PRO A 119 19.19 20.23 1.09
N LYS A 120 18.12 20.35 0.29
CA LYS A 120 17.89 21.55 -0.54
C LYS A 120 17.33 22.71 0.28
N THR A 121 16.48 22.40 1.25
CA THR A 121 15.84 23.40 2.11
C THR A 121 16.48 23.48 3.50
N GLU A 122 17.41 22.57 3.80
CA GLU A 122 18.04 22.39 5.11
C GLU A 122 17.00 22.17 6.23
N THR A 123 15.89 21.50 5.90
CA THR A 123 14.79 21.24 6.83
C THR A 123 14.65 19.76 7.16
N ASN A 124 14.00 19.49 8.30
CA ASN A 124 13.62 18.14 8.69
C ASN A 124 12.09 17.99 8.62
N CYS A 125 11.61 16.97 7.93
CA CYS A 125 10.24 16.52 7.99
C CYS A 125 10.14 15.39 9.03
N VAL A 126 9.21 15.52 9.97
CA VAL A 126 8.99 14.50 11.01
C VAL A 126 7.58 13.96 10.91
N MET A 127 7.45 12.64 10.73
CA MET A 127 6.18 11.93 10.84
C MET A 127 6.14 11.17 12.17
N LEU A 128 5.24 11.59 13.07
CA LEU A 128 5.02 10.95 14.36
C LEU A 128 3.78 10.06 14.29
N THR A 129 3.91 8.80 14.69
CA THR A 129 2.80 7.87 14.89
C THR A 129 2.65 7.59 16.39
N LEU A 130 1.50 7.95 16.95
CA LEU A 130 1.14 7.65 18.33
C LEU A 130 0.09 6.54 18.35
N VAL A 131 0.28 5.56 19.23
CA VAL A 131 -0.65 4.44 19.41
C VAL A 131 -1.18 4.49 20.84
N PRO A 132 -2.15 5.38 21.15
CA PRO A 132 -2.66 5.51 22.51
C PRO A 132 -3.38 4.22 22.91
N LYS A 133 -2.93 3.61 24.02
CA LYS A 133 -3.58 2.46 24.64
C LYS A 133 -4.44 2.96 25.79
N PHE A 134 -5.76 2.91 25.62
CA PHE A 134 -6.69 3.28 26.69
C PHE A 134 -7.03 2.02 27.49
N ALA A 135 -6.79 2.06 28.80
CA ALA A 135 -7.32 1.07 29.73
C ALA A 135 -8.80 1.41 29.98
N ILE A 136 -9.67 1.14 28.99
CA ILE A 136 -11.11 1.30 29.15
C ILE A 136 -11.60 0.05 29.86
N ASN A 137 -12.29 0.23 30.99
CA ASN A 137 -12.97 -0.88 31.65
C ASN A 137 -14.00 -1.47 30.68
N GLU A 138 -14.00 -2.79 30.50
CA GLU A 138 -14.99 -3.46 29.66
C GLU A 138 -16.39 -3.15 30.19
N ILE A 139 -17.19 -2.47 29.37
CA ILE A 139 -18.59 -2.16 29.68
C ILE A 139 -19.45 -3.19 28.94
N MET A 140 -20.30 -3.90 29.67
CA MET A 140 -21.28 -4.79 29.05
C MET A 140 -22.11 -3.99 28.05
N SER A 141 -22.04 -4.36 26.77
CA SER A 141 -22.70 -3.66 25.67
C SER A 141 -23.62 -4.65 24.94
N GLU A 142 -24.87 -4.26 24.72
CA GLU A 142 -25.82 -5.03 23.91
C GLU A 142 -25.79 -4.49 22.48
N LEU A 143 -25.60 -5.38 21.50
CA LEU A 143 -25.73 -5.06 20.07
C LEU A 143 -26.96 -5.78 19.52
N ILE A 144 -27.92 -5.00 19.00
CA ILE A 144 -29.07 -5.53 18.27
C ILE A 144 -28.86 -5.21 16.79
N PHE A 145 -28.78 -6.25 15.96
CA PHE A 145 -28.78 -6.11 14.51
C PHE A 145 -30.20 -6.25 13.98
N VAL A 146 -30.75 -5.18 13.41
CA VAL A 146 -32.00 -5.24 12.66
C VAL A 146 -31.64 -5.37 11.19
N ILE A 147 -32.04 -6.47 10.57
CA ILE A 147 -31.78 -6.78 9.17
C ILE A 147 -33.14 -6.79 8.45
N ASP A 148 -33.29 -5.92 7.45
CA ASP A 148 -34.41 -5.95 6.53
C ASP A 148 -34.13 -6.93 5.38
N ARG A 149 -35.18 -7.56 4.84
CA ARG A 149 -35.06 -8.62 3.82
C ARG A 149 -35.00 -8.09 2.40
#